data_AF-A0A2V6ZPS4-F1
#
_entry.id   AF-A0A2V6ZPS4-F1
#
_cell.length_a   1.000
_cell.length_b   1.000
_cell.length_c   1.000
_cell.angle_alpha   90.00
_cell.angle_beta   90.00
_cell.angle_gamma   90.00
#
_symmetry.space_group_name_H-M   'P 1'
#
loop_
_entity.id
_entity.type
_entity.pdbx_description
1 polymer ?
#
loop_
_entity_poly.entity_id
_entity_poly.type
_entity_poly.pdbx_seq_one_letter_code
_entity_poly.pdbx_strand_id
1 'polypeptide(L)'
;MAQGTLDETQRALVKKKFEILRQASFGFTQDRLLHIQEEDLKSWTDECTAELRREITSAAPSHIKIALTDFRPLRCISLQCRPL
;
A
#
# COMPACT_ATOMS: atom_id res chain seq x y z
N MET A 1 17.22 12.51 -8.02
CA MET A 1 16.39 11.35 -7.64
C MET A 1 16.75 11.00 -6.21
N ALA A 2 16.00 11.50 -5.23
CA ALA A 2 16.22 11.12 -3.83
C ALA A 2 15.47 9.80 -3.59
N GLN A 3 16.20 8.68 -3.51
CA GLN A 3 15.69 7.50 -2.82
C GLN A 3 15.72 7.85 -1.34
N GLY A 4 14.61 8.36 -0.81
CA GLY A 4 14.42 8.47 0.62
C GLY A 4 14.38 7.06 1.19
N THR A 5 15.41 6.68 1.95
CA THR A 5 15.47 5.42 2.66
C THR A 5 14.43 5.46 3.77
N LEU A 6 13.39 4.63 3.70
CA LEU A 6 12.39 4.55 4.77
C LEU A 6 13.06 4.32 6.12
N ASP A 7 12.64 5.03 7.16
CA ASP A 7 13.07 4.72 8.52
C ASP A 7 12.39 3.42 9.02
N GLU A 8 12.81 2.92 10.18
CA GLU A 8 12.28 1.67 10.74
C GLU A 8 10.78 1.76 11.06
N THR A 9 10.30 2.92 11.52
CA THR A 9 8.88 3.16 11.82
C THR A 9 8.05 3.08 10.55
N GLN A 10 8.51 3.74 9.49
CA GLN A 10 7.89 3.73 8.18
C GLN A 10 7.86 2.32 7.57
N ARG A 11 8.96 1.57 7.66
CA ARG A 11 9.00 0.18 7.19
C ARG A 11 8.03 -0.71 7.96
N ALA A 12 8.00 -0.60 9.28
CA ALA A 12 7.07 -1.36 10.11
C ALA A 12 5.62 -1.02 9.74
N LEU A 13 5.33 0.25 9.51
CA LEU A 13 4.02 0.73 9.09
C LEU A 13 3.63 0.19 7.71
N VAL A 14 4.51 0.28 6.70
CA VAL A 14 4.29 -0.30 5.36
C VAL A 14 4.00 -1.79 5.45
N LYS A 15 4.81 -2.55 6.22
CA LYS A 15 4.62 -3.99 6.42
C LYS A 15 3.27 -4.31 7.07
N LYS A 16 2.87 -3.54 8.10
CA LYS A 16 1.55 -3.68 8.74
C LYS A 16 0.42 -3.44 7.74
N LYS A 17 0.50 -2.38 6.92
CA LYS A 17 -0.52 -2.05 5.90
C LYS A 17 -0.57 -3.10 4.78
N PHE A 18 0.59 -3.59 4.35
CA PHE A 18 0.69 -4.68 3.37
C PHE A 18 -0.05 -5.94 3.86
N GLU A 19 0.21 -6.37 5.10
CA GLU A 19 -0.43 -7.57 5.66
C GLU A 19 -1.95 -7.43 5.74
N ILE A 20 -2.45 -6.27 6.17
CA ILE A 20 -3.89 -5.98 6.19
C ILE A 20 -4.48 -6.11 4.78
N LEU A 21 -3.85 -5.48 3.78
CA LEU A 21 -4.32 -5.55 2.40
C LEU A 21 -4.24 -6.97 1.84
N ARG A 22 -3.16 -7.70 2.11
CA ARG A 22 -2.98 -9.09 1.65
C ARG A 22 -4.10 -10.00 2.15
N GLN A 23 -4.44 -9.89 3.43
CA GLN A 23 -5.52 -10.66 4.05
C GLN A 23 -6.89 -10.23 3.52
N ALA A 24 -7.14 -8.92 3.41
CA ALA A 24 -8.44 -8.40 3.01
C ALA A 24 -8.75 -8.58 1.51
N SER A 25 -7.74 -8.49 0.63
CA SER A 25 -7.89 -8.49 -0.83
C SER A 25 -7.87 -9.89 -1.47
N PHE A 26 -7.94 -10.95 -0.66
CA PHE A 26 -7.85 -12.34 -1.10
C PHE A 26 -6.65 -12.58 -2.02
N GLY A 27 -5.45 -12.23 -1.53
CA GLY A 27 -4.23 -12.34 -2.33
C GLY A 27 -4.20 -11.40 -3.55
N PHE A 28 -4.69 -10.17 -3.38
CA PHE A 28 -4.71 -9.13 -4.41
C PHE A 28 -5.54 -9.46 -5.65
N THR A 29 -6.70 -10.10 -5.44
CA THR A 29 -7.70 -10.37 -6.50
C THR A 29 -8.95 -9.50 -6.36
N GLN A 30 -9.09 -8.74 -5.27
CA GLN A 30 -10.23 -7.88 -5.01
C GLN A 30 -9.81 -6.46 -4.62
N ASP A 31 -10.54 -5.49 -5.14
CA ASP A 31 -10.39 -4.09 -4.78
C ASP A 31 -10.62 -3.86 -3.28
N ARG A 32 -9.78 -3.00 -2.69
CA ARG A 32 -9.86 -2.64 -1.27
C ARG A 32 -9.53 -1.17 -1.04
N LEU A 33 -10.18 -0.62 -0.03
CA LEU A 33 -9.86 0.70 0.51
C LEU A 33 -9.26 0.50 1.91
N LEU A 34 -8.05 1.03 2.11
CA LEU A 34 -7.35 0.99 3.39
C LEU A 34 -7.34 2.38 4.00
N HIS A 35 -7.95 2.54 5.17
CA HIS A 35 -7.88 3.77 5.92
C HIS A 35 -6.56 3.86 6.70
N ILE A 36 -5.89 5.01 6.58
CA ILE A 36 -4.70 5.38 7.34
C ILE A 36 -5.17 6.10 8.60
N GLN A 37 -4.90 5.48 9.75
CA GLN A 37 -5.31 6.04 11.03
C GLN A 37 -4.53 7.30 11.33
N GLU A 38 -5.09 8.18 12.16
CA GLU A 38 -4.49 9.48 12.46
C GLU A 38 -3.08 9.36 13.08
N GLU A 39 -2.87 8.34 13.90
CA GLU A 39 -1.57 7.99 14.48
C GLU A 39 -0.52 7.67 13.41
N ASP A 40 -0.93 7.00 12.33
CA ASP A 40 -0.06 6.55 11.25
C ASP A 40 0.25 7.68 10.25
N LEU A 41 -0.61 8.70 10.15
CA LEU A 41 -0.49 9.77 9.15
C LEU A 41 0.81 10.56 9.25
N LYS A 42 1.33 10.77 10.47
CA LYS A 42 2.56 11.53 10.69
C LYS A 42 3.77 10.83 10.07
N SER A 43 3.74 9.51 10.01
CA SER A 43 4.81 8.68 9.45
C SER A 43 4.51 8.20 8.02
N TRP A 44 3.27 8.38 7.53
CA TRP A 44 2.88 7.95 6.19
C TRP A 44 3.31 8.98 5.14
N THR A 45 4.35 8.65 4.36
CA THR A 45 4.86 9.51 3.28
C THR A 45 4.64 8.90 1.89
N ASP A 46 4.95 9.65 0.84
CA ASP A 46 4.87 9.17 -0.53
C ASP A 46 5.81 7.98 -0.78
N GLU A 47 6.95 7.92 -0.10
CA GLU A 47 7.86 6.77 -0.11
C GLU A 47 7.20 5.53 0.51
N CYS A 48 6.41 5.68 1.59
CA CYS A 48 5.64 4.58 2.17
C CYS A 48 4.63 4.01 1.16
N THR A 49 3.91 4.88 0.45
CA THR A 49 2.98 4.47 -0.61
C THR A 49 3.72 3.78 -1.76
N ALA A 50 4.88 4.30 -2.17
CA ALA A 50 5.68 3.71 -3.24
C ALA A 50 6.21 2.31 -2.87
N GLU A 51 6.68 2.13 -1.64
CA GLU A 51 7.16 0.84 -1.16
C GLU A 51 6.02 -0.16 -1.00
N LEU A 52 4.89 0.27 -0.41
CA LEU A 52 3.69 -0.57 -0.32
C LEU A 52 3.25 -1.05 -1.71
N ARG A 53 3.29 -0.18 -2.71
CA ARG A 53 2.98 -0.57 -4.10
C ARG A 53 3.94 -1.62 -4.64
N ARG A 54 5.24 -1.52 -4.35
CA ARG A 54 6.24 -2.51 -4.78
C ARG A 54 5.98 -3.87 -4.15
N GLU A 55 5.78 -3.90 -2.84
CA GLU A 55 5.47 -5.13 -2.09
C GLU A 55 4.22 -5.82 -2.63
N ILE A 56 3.13 -5.07 -2.82
CA ILE A 56 1.88 -5.60 -3.38
C ILE A 56 2.09 -6.11 -4.80
N THR A 57 2.78 -5.35 -5.65
CA THR A 57 3.03 -5.77 -7.04
C THR A 57 3.87 -7.04 -7.11
N SER A 58 4.84 -7.20 -6.20
CA SER A 58 5.66 -8.40 -6.11
C SER A 58 4.90 -9.63 -5.61
N ALA A 59 3.88 -9.43 -4.77
CA ALA A 59 3.09 -10.51 -4.18
C ALA A 59 1.80 -10.83 -4.95
N ALA A 60 1.37 -9.94 -5.86
CA ALA A 60 0.18 -10.13 -6.67
C ALA A 60 0.37 -11.24 -7.73
N PRO A 61 -0.70 -11.95 -8.12
CA PRO A 61 -0.65 -12.88 -9.24
C PRO A 61 -0.21 -12.20 -10.53
N SER A 62 0.58 -12.88 -11.35
CA SER A 62 1.15 -12.33 -12.60
C SER A 62 0.11 -11.87 -13.63
N HIS A 63 -1.12 -12.37 -13.54
CA HIS A 63 -2.25 -12.00 -14.41
C HIS A 63 -3.09 -10.84 -13.86
N ILE A 64 -2.69 -10.24 -12.73
CA ILE A 64 -3.36 -9.10 -12.12
C ILE A 64 -2.46 -7.87 -12.17
N LYS A 65 -2.99 -6.79 -12.73
CA LYS A 65 -2.42 -5.45 -12.67
C LYS A 65 -2.87 -4.75 -11.39
N ILE A 66 -1.90 -4.32 -10.60
CA ILE A 66 -2.13 -3.56 -9.37
C ILE A 66 -2.05 -2.05 -9.66
N ALA A 67 -3.09 -1.33 -9.26
CA ALA A 67 -3.06 0.12 -9.11
C ALA A 67 -3.27 0.48 -7.64
N LEU A 68 -2.32 1.24 -7.08
CA LEU A 68 -2.39 1.75 -5.71
C LEU A 68 -2.44 3.28 -5.78
N THR A 69 -3.50 3.87 -5.25
CA THR A 69 -3.73 5.33 -5.27
C THR A 69 -3.87 5.83 -3.85
N ASP A 70 -3.05 6.81 -3.48
CA ASP A 70 -3.12 7.49 -2.19
C ASP A 70 -4.05 8.71 -2.28
N PHE A 71 -5.14 8.65 -1.51
CA PHE A 71 -6.09 9.74 -1.31
C PHE A 71 -5.81 10.43 0.02
N ARG A 72 -4.69 11.17 0.10
CA ARG A 72 -4.27 11.92 1.30
C ARG A 72 -5.39 12.72 1.99
N PRO A 73 -6.26 13.48 1.29
CA PRO A 73 -7.34 14.24 1.95
C PRO A 73 -8.36 13.34 2.67
N LEU A 74 -8.58 12.14 2.15
CA LEU A 74 -9.49 11.14 2.72
C LEU A 74 -8.76 10.15 3.64
N ARG A 75 -7.44 10.32 3.82
CA ARG A 75 -6.58 9.44 4.62
C ARG A 75 -6.72 7.97 4.17
N CYS A 76 -6.92 7.73 2.88
CA CYS A 76 -7.24 6.42 2.35
C CYS A 76 -6.28 6.02 1.24
N ILE A 77 -6.00 4.72 1.14
CA ILE A 77 -5.30 4.14 0.00
C ILE A 77 -6.26 3.20 -0.71
N SER A 78 -6.49 3.44 -1.99
CA SER A 78 -7.26 2.54 -2.83
C SER A 78 -6.33 1.57 -3.54
N LEU A 79 -6.52 0.29 -3.25
CA LEU A 79 -6.00 -0.83 -4.01
C LEU A 79 -7.04 -1.24 -5.06
N GLN A 80 -6.63 -1.23 -6.31
CA GLN A 80 -7.40 -1.75 -7.43
C GLN A 80 -6.65 -2.92 -8.07
N CYS A 81 -7.34 -4.05 -8.17
CA CYS A 81 -6.86 -5.30 -8.73
C CYS A 81 -7.56 -5.52 -10.07
N ARG A 82 -6.85 -5.28 -11.18
CA ARG A 82 -7.43 -5.39 -12.53
C ARG A 82 -6.87 -6.63 -13.24
N PRO A 83 -7.70 -7.43 -13.91
CA PRO A 83 -7.20 -8.42 -14.87
C PRO A 83 -6.31 -7.72 -15.91
N LEU A 84 -5.22 -8.38 -16.32
CA LEU A 84 -4.42 -7.94 -17.46
C LEU A 84 -5.18 -8.03 -18.78
#